data_AF-A0A5B0L2M1-F1
#
_entry.id   AF-A0A5B0L2M1-F1
#
_cell.length_a   1.000
_cell.length_b   1.000
_cell.length_c   1.000
_cell.angle_alpha   90.00
_cell.angle_beta   90.00
_cell.angle_gamma   90.00
#
_symmetry.space_group_name_H-M   'P 1'
#
loop_
_entity.id
_entity.type
_entity.pdbx_description
1 polymer ?
#
loop_
_entity_poly.entity_id
_entity_poly.type
_entity_poly.pdbx_seq_one_letter_code
_entity_poly.pdbx_strand_id
1 'polypeptide(L)'
;MRGRRTAAWRGGVIAGFLLVAALPTAAQAQTPAYREHAETFKDWRLYCQVWSEPRRVECELLSRPGSDRRSRLVWLRSSERWLEGMRFRLDEQTMDLSKIVRVWVDRALFRPEYPCERFEWETNTCAVVDPETNAKLVERLTPGKEVSAVGSAPAGGKAEVRFSLTGFKPALERMEEIRREAGIRWK
;
A
#
# COMPACT_ATOMS: atom_id res chain seq x y z
N MET A 1 11.14 -28.07 96.24
CA MET A 1 10.48 -28.08 94.92
C MET A 1 11.34 -27.31 93.94
N ARG A 2 11.49 -27.83 92.70
CA ARG A 2 11.70 -27.15 91.39
C ARG A 2 12.62 -25.89 91.38
N GLY A 3 13.68 -25.76 90.58
CA GLY A 3 14.12 -26.49 89.40
C GLY A 3 14.68 -25.51 88.35
N ARG A 4 15.68 -25.99 87.57
CA ARG A 4 16.17 -25.53 86.24
C ARG A 4 16.90 -24.17 86.16
N ARG A 5 18.17 -24.11 85.71
CA ARG A 5 18.67 -24.18 84.29
C ARG A 5 18.03 -23.05 83.45
N THR A 6 18.71 -22.21 82.68
CA THR A 6 19.86 -22.41 81.77
C THR A 6 20.24 -21.06 81.13
N ALA A 7 21.45 -21.01 80.55
CA ALA A 7 22.00 -19.98 79.68
C ALA A 7 21.11 -19.60 78.47
N ALA A 8 21.35 -18.41 77.89
CA ALA A 8 21.24 -18.20 76.45
C ALA A 8 21.99 -16.94 76.01
N TRP A 9 23.20 -17.19 75.51
CA TRP A 9 23.98 -16.37 74.60
C TRP A 9 23.16 -16.12 73.33
N ARG A 10 22.88 -14.85 72.97
CA ARG A 10 22.26 -14.54 71.68
C ARG A 10 23.36 -14.20 70.68
N GLY A 11 23.62 -15.16 69.79
CA GLY A 11 24.32 -14.94 68.54
C GLY A 11 23.43 -14.20 67.52
N GLY A 12 24.08 -13.74 66.46
CA GLY A 12 23.42 -13.17 65.29
C GLY A 12 24.44 -12.57 64.33
N VAL A 13 25.19 -13.43 63.64
CA VAL A 13 25.96 -13.08 62.43
C VAL A 13 25.03 -13.27 61.23
N ILE A 14 25.29 -12.48 60.18
CA ILE A 14 25.22 -12.79 58.74
C ILE A 14 24.41 -11.75 57.97
N ALA A 15 25.19 -11.02 57.16
CA ALA A 15 24.78 -10.13 56.09
C ALA A 15 23.87 -10.83 55.07
N GLY A 16 22.73 -10.23 54.78
CA GLY A 16 21.88 -10.58 53.65
C GLY A 16 21.91 -9.45 52.62
N PHE A 17 22.79 -9.57 51.63
CA PHE A 17 22.75 -8.78 50.40
C PHE A 17 21.39 -9.03 49.71
N LEU A 18 20.49 -8.04 49.74
CA LEU A 18 19.34 -8.01 48.85
C LEU A 18 19.82 -7.60 47.46
N LEU A 19 20.24 -8.60 46.68
CA LEU A 19 20.32 -8.53 45.23
C LEU A 19 18.90 -8.32 44.69
N VAL A 20 18.52 -7.06 44.50
CA VAL A 20 17.37 -6.70 43.67
C VAL A 20 17.74 -7.10 42.25
N ALA A 21 17.26 -8.25 41.82
CA ALA A 21 17.30 -8.65 40.43
C ALA A 21 16.48 -7.64 39.63
N ALA A 22 17.15 -6.66 39.05
CA ALA A 22 16.60 -5.82 38.00
C ALA A 22 16.31 -6.72 36.80
N LEU A 23 15.11 -7.25 36.74
CA LEU A 23 14.55 -7.79 35.50
C LEU A 23 14.63 -6.66 34.47
N PRO A 24 15.31 -6.85 33.33
CA PRO A 24 15.16 -5.89 32.25
C PRO A 24 13.70 -5.95 31.84
N THR A 25 12.93 -4.92 32.20
CA THR A 25 11.73 -4.57 31.44
C THR A 25 12.21 -4.45 30.01
N ALA A 26 11.92 -5.49 29.21
CA ALA A 26 12.03 -5.41 27.78
C ALA A 26 11.32 -4.12 27.41
N ALA A 27 12.09 -3.10 27.02
CA ALA A 27 11.55 -1.89 26.45
C ALA A 27 10.69 -2.40 25.30
N GLN A 28 9.37 -2.39 25.49
CA GLN A 28 8.43 -2.70 24.45
C GLN A 28 8.78 -1.70 23.36
N ALA A 29 9.44 -2.17 22.30
CA ALA A 29 9.84 -1.33 21.20
C ALA A 29 8.56 -0.64 20.72
N GLN A 30 8.41 0.64 21.07
CA GLN A 30 7.24 1.40 20.70
C GLN A 30 7.21 1.39 19.19
N THR A 31 6.15 0.81 18.63
CA THR A 31 5.93 0.83 17.19
C THR A 31 5.95 2.29 16.76
N PRO A 32 6.86 2.71 15.86
CA PRO A 32 6.94 4.11 15.46
C PRO A 32 5.59 4.59 14.94
N ALA A 33 5.24 5.82 15.32
CA ALA A 33 3.92 6.38 15.08
C ALA A 33 3.53 6.38 13.59
N TYR A 34 4.56 6.52 12.74
CA TYR A 34 4.51 6.57 11.30
C TYR A 34 5.63 5.72 10.70
N ARG A 35 5.36 5.01 9.61
CA ARG A 35 6.35 4.21 8.85
C ARG A 35 6.15 4.42 7.35
N GLU A 36 7.25 4.49 6.63
CA GLU A 36 7.27 4.54 5.16
C GLU A 36 7.90 3.29 4.58
N HIS A 37 7.30 2.76 3.53
CA HIS A 37 7.85 1.70 2.70
C HIS A 37 8.00 2.23 1.28
N ALA A 38 9.20 2.11 0.72
CA ALA A 38 9.49 2.49 -0.66
C ALA A 38 10.25 1.34 -1.32
N GLU A 39 9.56 0.56 -2.16
CA GLU A 39 10.08 -0.67 -2.76
C GLU A 39 9.91 -0.62 -4.29
N THR A 40 10.75 -1.35 -5.04
CA THR A 40 10.67 -1.42 -6.50
C THR A 40 10.59 -2.87 -6.96
N PHE A 41 9.59 -3.15 -7.80
CA PHE A 41 9.28 -4.44 -8.37
C PHE A 41 9.29 -4.32 -9.90
N LYS A 42 10.47 -4.47 -10.50
CA LYS A 42 10.67 -4.31 -11.95
C LYS A 42 10.17 -2.93 -12.43
N ASP A 43 9.05 -2.88 -13.16
CA ASP A 43 8.51 -1.65 -13.73
C ASP A 43 7.60 -0.88 -12.75
N TRP A 44 7.35 -1.45 -11.57
CA TRP A 44 6.45 -0.92 -10.56
C TRP A 44 7.21 -0.40 -9.33
N ARG A 45 6.75 0.72 -8.79
CA ARG A 45 7.21 1.27 -7.51
C ARG A 45 6.07 1.22 -6.50
N LEU A 46 6.34 0.70 -5.32
CA LEU A 46 5.42 0.66 -4.19
C LEU A 46 5.83 1.71 -3.18
N TYR A 47 4.89 2.58 -2.82
CA TYR A 47 5.02 3.53 -1.73
C TYR A 47 3.89 3.29 -0.75
N CYS A 48 4.19 2.98 0.50
CA CYS A 48 3.18 2.87 1.56
C CYS A 48 3.53 3.77 2.73
N GLN A 49 2.49 4.39 3.28
CA GLN A 49 2.51 5.18 4.49
C GLN A 49 1.60 4.49 5.52
N VAL A 50 2.14 4.21 6.70
CA VAL A 50 1.44 3.49 7.78
C VAL A 50 1.42 4.37 9.02
N TRP A 51 0.23 4.70 9.49
CA TRP A 51 0.01 5.44 10.74
C TRP A 51 -0.56 4.50 11.79
N SER A 52 -0.04 4.60 13.00
CA SER A 52 -0.52 3.83 14.16
C SER A 52 -1.70 4.50 14.85
N GLU A 53 -1.81 5.83 14.80
CA GLU A 53 -2.87 6.63 15.43
C GLU A 53 -3.20 7.89 14.58
N PRO A 54 -4.42 8.01 14.00
CA PRO A 54 -5.38 6.91 13.82
C PRO A 54 -4.77 5.79 12.96
N ARG A 55 -5.18 4.54 13.20
CA ARG A 55 -4.69 3.39 12.42
C ARG A 55 -5.11 3.54 10.96
N ARG A 56 -4.14 3.77 10.08
CA ARG A 56 -4.36 4.00 8.65
C ARG A 56 -3.20 3.44 7.85
N VAL A 57 -3.50 2.91 6.66
CA VAL A 57 -2.52 2.55 5.64
C VAL A 57 -2.95 3.18 4.33
N GLU A 58 -2.02 3.84 3.67
CA GLU A 58 -2.17 4.36 2.31
C GLU A 58 -1.01 3.83 1.48
N CYS A 59 -1.32 3.15 0.39
CA CYS A 59 -0.33 2.59 -0.52
C CYS A 59 -0.61 3.01 -1.95
N GLU A 60 0.44 3.36 -2.67
CA GLU A 60 0.43 3.69 -4.08
C GLU A 60 1.37 2.73 -4.83
N LEU A 61 0.84 2.10 -5.88
CA LEU A 61 1.60 1.39 -6.88
C LEU A 61 1.68 2.24 -8.15
N LEU A 62 2.89 2.56 -8.58
CA LEU A 62 3.17 3.45 -9.70
C LEU A 62 3.95 2.72 -10.80
N SER A 63 3.48 2.82 -12.04
CA SER A 63 4.20 2.38 -13.24
C SER A 63 4.28 3.49 -14.27
N ARG A 64 5.34 3.48 -15.08
CA ARG A 64 5.59 4.41 -16.19
C ARG A 64 5.60 3.62 -17.50
N PRO A 65 5.02 4.15 -18.59
CA PRO A 65 5.07 3.46 -19.86
C PRO A 65 6.45 3.67 -20.50
N GLY A 66 6.85 2.75 -21.38
CA GLY A 66 8.19 2.78 -21.99
C GLY A 66 8.39 3.95 -22.96
N SER A 67 7.33 4.38 -23.66
CA SER A 67 7.38 5.41 -24.71
C SER A 67 7.02 6.82 -24.25
N ASP A 68 6.03 6.97 -23.37
CA ASP A 68 5.56 8.27 -22.86
C ASP A 68 5.98 8.50 -21.40
N ARG A 69 7.10 9.19 -21.22
CA ARG A 69 7.64 9.43 -19.87
C ARG A 69 6.79 10.38 -19.03
N ARG A 70 5.71 10.99 -19.52
CA ARG A 70 4.82 11.85 -18.71
C ARG A 70 3.61 11.10 -18.18
N SER A 71 3.09 10.12 -18.91
CA SER A 71 2.00 9.26 -18.46
C SER A 71 2.38 8.35 -17.28
N ARG A 72 1.42 8.04 -16.41
CA ARG A 72 1.55 7.12 -15.26
C ARG A 72 0.32 6.25 -15.12
N LEU A 73 0.56 5.02 -14.72
CA LEU A 73 -0.48 4.15 -14.17
C LEU A 73 -0.30 4.10 -12.66
N VAL A 74 -1.38 4.38 -11.94
CA VAL A 74 -1.37 4.49 -10.49
C VAL A 74 -2.48 3.61 -9.93
N TRP A 75 -2.12 2.72 -9.02
CA TRP A 75 -3.08 1.98 -8.21
C TRP A 75 -2.95 2.44 -6.77
N LEU A 76 -3.94 3.21 -6.31
CA LEU A 76 -3.98 3.74 -4.95
C LEU A 76 -4.94 2.91 -4.12
N ARG A 77 -4.47 2.44 -2.97
CA ARG A 77 -5.25 1.76 -1.94
C ARG A 77 -5.11 2.46 -0.62
N SER A 78 -6.24 2.84 -0.04
CA SER A 78 -6.28 3.42 1.29
C SER A 78 -7.23 2.62 2.15
N SER A 79 -6.91 2.51 3.45
CA SER A 79 -7.87 2.05 4.44
C SER A 79 -9.05 3.01 4.63
N GLU A 80 -9.02 4.15 3.95
CA GLU A 80 -10.11 5.08 3.76
C GLU A 80 -10.59 5.03 2.30
N ARG A 81 -11.91 5.02 2.07
CA ARG A 81 -12.47 4.76 0.73
C ARG A 81 -12.24 5.88 -0.30
N TRP A 82 -11.93 7.10 0.13
CA TRP A 82 -11.96 8.29 -0.72
C TRP A 82 -10.83 8.35 -1.77
N LEU A 83 -9.78 7.54 -1.60
CA LEU A 83 -8.64 7.51 -2.54
C LEU A 83 -8.51 6.22 -3.35
N GLU A 84 -9.36 5.22 -3.14
CA GLU A 84 -9.20 3.93 -3.80
C GLU A 84 -9.52 4.02 -5.30
N GLY A 85 -8.67 3.44 -6.14
CA GLY A 85 -8.94 3.37 -7.58
C GLY A 85 -7.70 3.26 -8.46
N MET A 86 -7.88 2.62 -9.61
CA MET A 86 -6.90 2.63 -10.69
C MET A 86 -7.03 3.94 -11.46
N ARG A 87 -5.90 4.65 -11.60
CA ARG A 87 -5.83 5.97 -12.25
C ARG A 87 -4.82 5.92 -13.39
N PHE A 88 -5.29 6.28 -14.56
CA PHE A 88 -4.48 6.52 -15.75
C PHE A 88 -4.23 8.02 -15.82
N ARG A 89 -3.07 8.46 -15.31
CA ARG A 89 -2.61 9.84 -15.49
C ARG A 89 -1.98 9.92 -16.87
N LEU A 90 -2.66 10.52 -17.83
CA LEU A 90 -2.30 10.47 -19.24
C LEU A 90 -1.76 11.83 -19.67
N ASP A 91 -0.70 11.81 -20.46
CA ASP A 91 -0.12 13.03 -21.00
C ASP A 91 -1.12 13.74 -21.92
N GLU A 92 -1.37 15.03 -21.67
CA GLU A 92 -2.34 15.84 -22.41
C GLU A 92 -1.99 16.02 -23.88
N GLN A 93 -0.72 15.89 -24.24
CA GLN A 93 -0.29 15.95 -25.64
C GLN A 93 -0.51 14.62 -26.37
N THR A 94 -0.67 13.54 -25.61
CA THR A 94 -0.85 12.19 -26.12
C THR A 94 -2.33 11.81 -26.18
N MET A 95 -3.12 12.15 -25.15
CA MET A 95 -4.52 11.72 -25.02
C MET A 95 -5.44 12.88 -24.63
N ASP A 96 -6.53 13.03 -25.37
CA ASP A 96 -7.62 13.97 -25.10
C ASP A 96 -8.68 13.32 -24.18
N LEU A 97 -8.64 13.66 -22.88
CA LEU A 97 -9.57 13.16 -21.87
C LEU A 97 -10.92 13.89 -21.84
N SER A 98 -11.17 14.83 -22.77
CA SER A 98 -12.55 15.27 -23.02
C SER A 98 -13.36 14.21 -23.78
N LYS A 99 -12.69 13.20 -24.33
CA LYS A 99 -13.26 12.09 -25.07
C LYS A 99 -13.15 10.79 -24.28
N ILE A 100 -13.93 9.80 -24.74
CA ILE A 100 -13.95 8.45 -24.16
C ILE A 100 -12.56 7.78 -24.22
N VAL A 101 -12.22 7.07 -23.13
CA VAL A 101 -11.03 6.23 -23.03
C VAL A 101 -11.47 4.79 -22.77
N ARG A 102 -10.92 3.87 -23.57
CA ARG A 102 -11.10 2.43 -23.42
C ARG A 102 -9.86 1.83 -22.76
N VAL A 103 -10.05 0.84 -21.91
CA VAL A 103 -8.95 0.10 -21.30
C VAL A 103 -8.84 -1.27 -21.94
N TRP A 104 -7.64 -1.66 -22.35
CA TRP A 104 -7.33 -3.00 -22.84
C TRP A 104 -6.37 -3.66 -21.87
N VAL A 105 -6.60 -4.94 -21.58
CA VAL A 105 -5.64 -5.78 -20.86
C VAL A 105 -5.15 -6.85 -21.81
N ASP A 106 -3.84 -6.85 -22.04
CA ASP A 106 -3.21 -7.56 -23.15
C ASP A 106 -3.89 -7.22 -24.48
N ARG A 107 -4.53 -8.21 -25.11
CA ARG A 107 -5.23 -8.06 -26.41
C ARG A 107 -6.76 -8.01 -26.27
N ALA A 108 -7.28 -7.92 -25.06
CA ALA A 108 -8.72 -7.95 -24.79
C ALA A 108 -9.21 -6.61 -24.23
N LEU A 109 -10.29 -6.09 -24.82
CA LEU A 109 -11.00 -4.94 -24.28
C LEU A 109 -11.56 -5.29 -22.89
N PHE A 110 -11.21 -4.49 -21.89
CA PHE A 110 -11.80 -4.59 -20.56
C PHE A 110 -13.24 -4.06 -20.60
N ARG A 111 -14.15 -4.71 -19.85
CA ARG A 111 -15.56 -4.32 -19.75
C ARG A 111 -15.88 -3.84 -18.34
N PRO A 112 -16.69 -2.79 -18.17
CA PRO A 112 -17.43 -2.04 -19.19
C PRO A 112 -16.53 -1.27 -20.16
N GLU A 113 -17.05 -0.96 -21.35
CA GLU A 113 -16.25 -0.41 -22.47
C GLU A 113 -15.54 0.91 -22.11
N TYR A 114 -16.16 1.69 -21.22
CA TYR A 114 -15.64 2.94 -20.68
C TYR A 114 -15.54 2.80 -19.16
N PRO A 115 -14.49 2.13 -18.66
CA PRO A 115 -14.40 1.77 -17.24
C PRO A 115 -13.89 2.91 -16.36
N CYS A 116 -13.30 3.94 -16.95
CA CYS A 116 -12.78 5.08 -16.21
C CYS A 116 -13.43 6.38 -16.68
N GLU A 117 -13.57 7.31 -15.76
CA GLU A 117 -14.12 8.65 -15.98
C GLU A 117 -13.04 9.70 -15.66
N ARG A 118 -13.24 10.94 -16.13
CA ARG A 118 -12.34 12.04 -15.80
C ARG A 118 -12.32 12.24 -14.28
N PHE A 119 -11.13 12.20 -13.69
CA PHE A 119 -10.95 12.40 -12.26
C PHE A 119 -10.75 13.89 -11.96
N GLU A 120 -11.69 14.50 -11.24
CA GLU A 120 -11.70 15.96 -11.06
C GLU A 120 -10.57 16.49 -10.17
N TRP A 121 -10.02 15.64 -9.30
CA TRP A 121 -8.98 16.03 -8.35
C TRP A 121 -7.55 15.89 -8.89
N GLU A 122 -7.36 15.26 -10.06
CA GLU A 122 -6.05 15.16 -10.71
C GLU A 122 -6.16 15.56 -12.19
N THR A 123 -5.29 16.48 -12.61
CA THR A 123 -5.23 16.92 -14.01
C THR A 123 -4.94 15.75 -14.93
N ASN A 124 -5.60 15.73 -16.08
CA ASN A 124 -5.38 14.75 -17.15
C ASN A 124 -5.38 13.30 -16.65
N THR A 125 -6.35 12.98 -15.79
CA THR A 125 -6.47 11.65 -15.19
C THR A 125 -7.81 11.01 -15.50
N CYS A 126 -7.79 9.74 -15.90
CA CYS A 126 -8.97 8.88 -16.01
C CYS A 126 -8.93 7.87 -14.86
N ALA A 127 -9.95 7.83 -14.01
CA ALA A 127 -10.01 6.96 -12.84
C ALA A 127 -11.17 5.96 -12.92
N VAL A 128 -10.89 4.71 -12.56
CA VAL A 128 -11.91 3.67 -12.35
C VAL A 128 -12.41 3.79 -10.92
N VAL A 129 -13.41 4.64 -10.71
CA VAL A 129 -13.92 5.00 -9.37
C VAL A 129 -14.94 4.02 -8.82
N ASP A 130 -15.64 3.29 -9.69
CA ASP A 130 -16.58 2.26 -9.27
C ASP A 130 -15.82 1.07 -8.62
N PRO A 131 -16.08 0.76 -7.33
CA PRO A 131 -15.28 -0.24 -6.61
C PRO A 131 -15.35 -1.64 -7.22
N GLU A 132 -16.51 -2.06 -7.75
CA GLU A 132 -16.66 -3.39 -8.34
C GLU A 132 -15.92 -3.52 -9.66
N THR A 133 -16.05 -2.52 -10.53
CA THR A 133 -15.33 -2.44 -11.80
C THR A 133 -13.84 -2.37 -11.57
N ASN A 134 -13.41 -1.58 -10.60
CA ASN A 134 -12.02 -1.45 -10.23
C ASN A 134 -11.43 -2.77 -9.69
N ALA A 135 -12.16 -3.49 -8.83
CA ALA A 135 -11.72 -4.81 -8.34
C ALA A 135 -11.57 -5.82 -9.50
N LYS A 136 -12.54 -5.87 -10.43
CA LYS A 136 -12.47 -6.70 -11.64
C LYS A 136 -11.28 -6.31 -12.53
N LEU A 137 -10.99 -5.02 -12.64
CA LEU A 137 -9.81 -4.55 -13.40
C LEU A 137 -8.54 -5.06 -12.74
N VAL A 138 -8.34 -4.84 -11.44
CA VAL A 138 -7.15 -5.29 -10.71
C VAL A 138 -6.97 -6.81 -10.83
N GLU A 139 -8.04 -7.59 -10.64
CA GLU A 139 -8.03 -9.05 -10.83
C GLU A 139 -7.57 -9.43 -12.24
N ARG A 140 -8.03 -8.72 -13.26
CA ARG A 140 -7.64 -8.94 -14.65
C ARG A 140 -6.19 -8.54 -14.93
N LEU A 141 -5.67 -7.52 -14.27
CA LEU A 141 -4.29 -7.05 -14.39
C LEU A 141 -3.30 -8.00 -13.69
N THR A 142 -3.68 -8.64 -12.59
CA THR A 142 -2.78 -9.50 -11.80
C THR A 142 -2.06 -10.59 -12.62
N PRO A 143 -2.74 -11.36 -13.52
CA PRO A 143 -2.07 -12.30 -14.41
C PRO A 143 -1.66 -11.70 -15.76
N GLY A 144 -2.02 -10.44 -16.03
CA GLY A 144 -1.78 -9.78 -17.32
C GLY A 144 -0.30 -9.45 -17.55
N LYS A 145 0.04 -9.14 -18.80
CA LYS A 145 1.38 -8.71 -19.21
C LYS A 145 1.44 -7.22 -19.48
N GLU A 146 0.37 -6.66 -20.03
CA GLU A 146 0.27 -5.24 -20.32
C GLU A 146 -1.16 -4.72 -20.13
N VAL A 147 -1.28 -3.42 -19.89
CA VAL A 147 -2.54 -2.69 -19.93
C VAL A 147 -2.36 -1.44 -20.77
N SER A 148 -3.36 -1.09 -21.56
CA SER A 148 -3.33 0.13 -22.35
C SER A 148 -4.59 0.97 -22.20
N ALA A 149 -4.39 2.28 -22.17
CA ALA A 149 -5.45 3.26 -22.34
C ALA A 149 -5.48 3.65 -23.83
N VAL A 150 -6.64 3.53 -24.45
CA VAL A 150 -6.87 3.80 -25.88
C VAL A 150 -7.95 4.86 -26.03
N GLY A 151 -7.61 5.94 -26.72
CA GLY A 151 -8.50 7.08 -26.90
C GLY A 151 -8.16 7.89 -28.13
N SER A 152 -8.50 9.17 -28.10
CA SER A 152 -8.21 10.11 -29.20
C SER A 152 -7.00 10.98 -28.83
N ALA A 153 -6.13 11.27 -29.80
CA ALA A 153 -5.11 12.30 -29.64
C ALA A 153 -5.75 13.70 -29.74
N PRO A 154 -5.19 14.75 -29.10
CA PRO A 154 -5.69 16.13 -29.22
C PRO A 154 -5.70 16.65 -30.66
N ALA A 155 -4.68 16.30 -31.46
CA ALA A 155 -4.59 16.66 -32.87
C ALA A 155 -5.49 15.82 -33.79
N GLY A 156 -6.29 14.91 -33.23
CA GLY A 156 -7.08 13.92 -33.98
C GLY A 156 -6.33 12.61 -34.20
N GLY A 157 -7.10 11.55 -34.53
CA GLY A 157 -6.58 10.19 -34.67
C GLY A 157 -6.56 9.39 -33.37
N LYS A 158 -6.19 8.11 -33.47
CA LYS A 158 -6.15 7.16 -32.35
C LYS A 158 -4.85 7.33 -31.57
N ALA A 159 -4.97 7.43 -30.24
CA ALA A 159 -3.86 7.38 -29.30
C ALA A 159 -3.91 6.10 -28.46
N GLU A 160 -2.74 5.59 -28.07
CA GLU A 160 -2.61 4.46 -27.18
C GLU A 160 -1.38 4.63 -26.27
N VAL A 161 -1.60 4.46 -24.96
CA VAL A 161 -0.54 4.46 -23.94
C VAL A 161 -0.51 3.10 -23.28
N ARG A 162 0.62 2.38 -23.38
CA ARG A 162 0.78 1.01 -22.86
C ARG A 162 1.69 0.97 -21.64
N PHE A 163 1.26 0.27 -20.60
CA PHE A 163 2.00 0.05 -19.36
C PHE A 163 2.31 -1.43 -19.20
N SER A 164 3.55 -1.74 -18.82
CA SER A 164 3.96 -3.10 -18.46
C SER A 164 3.37 -3.49 -17.11
N LEU A 165 2.84 -4.71 -17.03
CA LEU A 165 2.39 -5.33 -15.78
C LEU A 165 3.49 -6.20 -15.14
N THR A 166 4.70 -6.18 -15.70
CA THR A 166 5.85 -6.91 -15.15
C THR A 166 6.21 -6.37 -13.77
N GLY A 167 5.97 -7.17 -12.74
CA GLY A 167 6.18 -6.78 -11.33
C GLY A 167 4.92 -6.28 -10.61
N PHE A 168 3.77 -6.14 -11.30
CA PHE A 168 2.52 -5.69 -10.69
C PHE A 168 2.04 -6.64 -9.58
N LYS A 169 1.93 -7.94 -9.88
CA LYS A 169 1.50 -8.97 -8.93
C LYS A 169 2.32 -9.00 -7.63
N PRO A 170 3.67 -9.16 -7.66
CA PRO A 170 4.45 -9.20 -6.42
C PRO A 170 4.38 -7.88 -5.64
N ALA A 171 4.25 -6.74 -6.33
CA ALA A 171 4.07 -5.45 -5.66
C ALA A 171 2.70 -5.34 -4.96
N LEU A 172 1.65 -5.89 -5.57
CA LEU A 172 0.31 -5.98 -4.98
C LEU A 172 0.29 -6.93 -3.76
N GLU A 173 0.96 -8.07 -3.87
CA GLU A 173 1.12 -9.01 -2.76
C GLU A 173 1.86 -8.35 -1.58
N ARG A 174 2.95 -7.60 -1.86
CA ARG A 174 3.67 -6.84 -0.83
C ARG A 174 2.80 -5.77 -0.17
N MET A 175 1.98 -5.06 -0.95
CA MET A 175 1.02 -4.10 -0.41
C MET A 175 0.06 -4.76 0.59
N GLU A 176 -0.47 -5.94 0.26
CA GLU A 176 -1.33 -6.71 1.17
C GLU A 176 -0.59 -7.16 2.44
N GLU A 177 0.67 -7.57 2.31
CA GLU A 177 1.51 -7.91 3.46
C GLU A 177 1.69 -6.72 4.41
N ILE A 178 2.07 -5.55 3.89
CA ILE A 178 2.23 -4.32 4.69
C ILE A 178 0.93 -3.99 5.44
N ARG A 179 -0.23 -4.08 4.77
CA ARG A 179 -1.52 -3.87 5.44
C ARG A 179 -1.74 -4.88 6.57
N ARG A 180 -1.48 -6.17 6.33
CA ARG A 180 -1.64 -7.21 7.37
C ARG A 180 -0.69 -6.98 8.55
N GLU A 181 0.56 -6.62 8.29
CA GLU A 181 1.57 -6.27 9.30
C GLU A 181 1.10 -5.09 10.16
N ALA A 182 0.40 -4.12 9.55
CA ALA A 182 -0.20 -2.98 10.24
C ALA A 182 -1.52 -3.32 10.98
N GLY A 183 -2.03 -4.55 10.86
CA GLY A 183 -3.27 -4.99 11.53
C GLY A 183 -4.54 -4.29 11.04
N ILE A 184 -4.54 -3.78 9.80
CA ILE A 184 -5.64 -3.03 9.20
C ILE A 184 -6.42 -3.92 8.23
N ARG A 185 -7.72 -3.67 8.06
CA ARG A 185 -8.54 -4.27 6.99
C ARG A 185 -8.84 -3.20 5.95
N TRP A 186 -8.85 -3.57 4.67
CA TRP A 186 -9.44 -2.69 3.65
C TRP A 186 -10.94 -2.54 3.95
N LYS A 187 -11.46 -1.33 3.72
CA LYS A 187 -12.86 -0.98 3.96
C LYS A 187 -13.71 -1.17 2.71
#